data_AF-A0A382KF03-F1
#
_entry.id   AF-A0A382KF03-F1
#
_cell.length_a   1.000
_cell.length_b   1.000
_cell.length_c   1.000
_cell.angle_alpha   90.00
_cell.angle_beta   90.00
_cell.angle_gamma   90.00
#
_symmetry.space_group_name_H-M   'P 1'
#
loop_
_entity.id
_entity.type
_entity.pdbx_description
1 polymer ?
#
loop_
_entity_poly.entity_id
_entity_poly.type
_entity_poly.pdbx_seq_one_letter_code
_entity_poly.pdbx_strand_id
1 'polypeptide(L)'
;QGVSNFTWTYLGSEVPGAPDGEYAQDGMWRITAMFEGSDLFKEYSENRSRTIHQGQEPEAQASAWDLKVMLPIIIAFLFAAIIGAVMYKRYSERRRVEILRGILTDSLLALQARNEYIQVIFNCYKDLVRFFRQHGFMKKVYETTREFEWAVRSAFYMVPAEQLDGFLNIFEEARYSDHNIGLGQRDIAISTLSGITQSISMALGDALITRTTEHDADLHGKLTKAGEFVDSEGNVQQAGLDEDPNASNFSL
;
A
#
# COMPACT_ATOMS: atom_id res chain seq x y z
N GLN A 1 -10.98 35.79 -75.58
CA GLN A 1 -11.36 35.62 -74.16
C GLN A 1 -10.25 36.22 -73.33
N GLY A 2 -10.53 37.26 -72.55
CA GLY A 2 -9.56 37.79 -71.58
C GLY A 2 -9.67 36.99 -70.28
N VAL A 3 -8.53 36.60 -69.70
CA VAL A 3 -8.47 35.99 -68.37
C VAL A 3 -7.70 36.95 -67.48
N SER A 4 -8.31 37.35 -66.37
CA SER A 4 -7.64 38.13 -65.33
C SER A 4 -7.48 37.25 -64.09
N ASN A 5 -6.26 37.18 -63.56
CA ASN A 5 -5.95 36.44 -62.35
C ASN A 5 -5.62 37.42 -61.23
N PHE A 6 -6.17 37.16 -60.05
CA PHE A 6 -5.92 37.93 -58.84
C PHE A 6 -5.51 36.98 -57.73
N THR A 7 -4.62 37.42 -56.84
CA THR A 7 -4.12 36.63 -55.71
C THR A 7 -3.97 37.54 -54.51
N TRP A 8 -4.45 37.10 -53.36
CA TRP A 8 -4.43 37.86 -52.10
C TRP A 8 -4.22 36.90 -50.94
N THR A 9 -3.55 37.36 -49.88
CA THR A 9 -3.34 36.58 -48.65
C THR A 9 -4.49 36.85 -47.69
N TYR A 10 -5.16 35.79 -47.24
CA TYR A 10 -6.25 35.87 -46.27
C TYR A 10 -5.71 35.71 -44.84
N LEU A 11 -6.00 36.68 -43.97
CA LEU A 11 -5.54 36.70 -42.57
C LEU A 11 -6.63 36.26 -41.57
N GLY A 12 -7.82 35.84 -42.03
CA GLY A 12 -8.90 35.36 -41.16
C GLY A 12 -9.88 36.45 -40.70
N SER A 13 -9.37 37.60 -40.30
CA SER A 13 -10.15 38.68 -39.65
C SER A 13 -10.47 39.86 -40.56
N GLU A 14 -9.53 40.28 -41.41
CA GLU A 14 -9.64 41.50 -42.21
C GLU A 14 -10.23 41.23 -43.60
N VAL A 15 -11.16 42.07 -44.04
CA VAL A 15 -11.78 42.01 -45.38
C VAL A 15 -11.15 43.10 -46.27
N PRO A 16 -10.35 42.72 -47.30
CA PRO A 16 -9.71 43.71 -48.16
C PRO A 16 -10.73 44.60 -48.90
N GLY A 17 -10.62 45.92 -48.74
CA GLY A 17 -11.48 46.91 -49.41
C GLY A 17 -12.78 47.25 -48.67
N ALA A 18 -13.00 46.69 -47.48
CA ALA A 18 -14.10 47.11 -46.61
C ALA A 18 -13.77 48.45 -45.89
N PRO A 19 -14.77 49.26 -45.50
CA PRO A 19 -14.57 50.43 -44.65
C PRO A 19 -13.83 50.08 -43.35
N ASP A 20 -13.06 51.04 -42.81
CA ASP A 20 -12.34 50.87 -41.54
C ASP A 20 -13.28 50.37 -40.43
N GLY A 21 -13.00 49.19 -39.90
CA GLY A 21 -13.75 48.57 -38.80
C GLY A 21 -14.66 47.39 -39.18
N GLU A 22 -14.73 47.00 -40.45
CA GLU A 22 -15.45 45.80 -40.88
C GLU A 22 -14.54 44.56 -40.86
N TYR A 23 -14.92 43.57 -40.05
CA TYR A 23 -14.23 42.27 -39.92
C TYR A 23 -15.11 41.14 -40.45
N ALA A 24 -14.48 40.04 -40.88
CA ALA A 24 -15.20 38.85 -41.31
C ALA A 24 -16.01 38.26 -40.14
N GLN A 25 -17.33 38.18 -40.28
CA GLN A 25 -18.18 37.49 -39.31
C GLN A 25 -17.97 35.97 -39.45
N ASP A 26 -17.59 35.31 -38.35
CA ASP A 26 -17.36 33.86 -38.28
C ASP A 26 -16.38 33.31 -39.32
N GLY A 27 -15.39 34.11 -39.75
CA GLY A 27 -14.40 33.70 -40.76
C GLY A 27 -15.02 33.45 -42.16
N MET A 28 -16.23 33.97 -42.40
CA MET A 28 -16.91 33.91 -43.68
C MET A 28 -16.67 35.18 -44.49
N TRP A 29 -16.27 35.02 -45.74
CA TRP A 29 -16.13 36.13 -46.69
C TRP A 29 -16.73 35.78 -48.04
N ARG A 30 -17.25 36.79 -48.73
CA ARG A 30 -17.86 36.68 -50.05
C ARG A 30 -17.06 37.50 -51.05
N ILE A 31 -16.43 36.85 -52.01
CA ILE A 31 -15.77 37.52 -53.12
C ILE A 31 -16.83 37.83 -54.16
N THR A 32 -16.95 39.08 -54.61
CA THR A 32 -17.85 39.48 -55.70
C THR A 32 -17.03 40.13 -56.81
N ALA A 33 -17.06 39.55 -58.02
CA ALA A 33 -16.44 40.15 -59.19
C ALA A 33 -17.50 40.88 -60.02
N MET A 34 -17.29 42.17 -60.26
CA MET A 34 -18.13 43.03 -61.10
C MET A 34 -17.33 43.48 -62.33
N PHE A 35 -17.97 43.52 -63.49
CA PHE A 35 -17.36 43.99 -64.73
C PHE A 35 -18.26 45.05 -65.38
N GLU A 36 -17.90 46.31 -65.20
CA GLU A 36 -18.68 47.48 -65.62
C GLU A 36 -18.68 47.74 -67.14
N GLY A 37 -18.04 46.86 -67.92
CA GLY A 37 -17.91 47.03 -69.37
C GLY A 37 -16.84 48.06 -69.76
N SER A 38 -16.52 48.13 -71.05
CA SER A 38 -15.67 49.18 -71.64
C SER A 38 -16.05 49.39 -73.11
N ASP A 39 -15.46 50.39 -73.78
CA ASP A 39 -15.77 50.72 -75.19
C ASP A 39 -15.69 49.52 -76.16
N LEU A 40 -14.91 48.48 -75.80
CA LEU A 40 -14.70 47.27 -76.60
C LEU A 40 -15.42 46.02 -76.04
N PHE A 41 -16.01 46.09 -74.83
CA PHE A 41 -16.59 44.94 -74.14
C PHE A 41 -17.91 45.29 -73.44
N LYS A 42 -18.96 44.51 -73.70
CA LYS A 42 -20.26 44.69 -73.03
C LYS A 42 -20.13 44.44 -71.52
N GLU A 43 -20.82 45.26 -70.74
CA GLU A 43 -21.03 45.07 -69.31
C GLU A 43 -21.57 43.66 -69.02
N TYR A 44 -21.06 43.03 -67.96
CA TYR A 44 -21.56 41.75 -67.49
C TYR A 44 -22.45 41.99 -66.27
N SER A 45 -23.77 41.95 -66.47
CA SER A 45 -24.77 42.38 -65.48
C SER A 45 -24.98 41.41 -64.30
N GLU A 46 -24.30 40.26 -64.29
CA GLU A 46 -24.47 39.26 -63.23
C GLU A 46 -23.25 39.19 -62.31
N ASN A 47 -23.44 39.57 -61.04
CA ASN A 47 -22.41 39.46 -60.02
C ASN A 47 -22.08 37.98 -59.74
N ARG A 48 -20.84 37.57 -60.04
CA ARG A 48 -20.33 36.24 -59.67
C ARG A 48 -19.76 36.33 -58.26
N SER A 49 -20.41 35.66 -57.31
CA SER A 49 -19.89 35.57 -55.95
C SER A 49 -19.67 34.14 -55.47
N ARG A 50 -18.63 33.96 -54.63
CA ARG A 50 -18.35 32.71 -53.91
C ARG A 50 -18.03 33.02 -52.46
N THR A 51 -18.53 32.17 -51.56
CA THR A 51 -18.21 32.23 -50.14
C THR A 51 -17.08 31.25 -49.82
N ILE A 52 -16.14 31.69 -49.00
CA ILE A 52 -15.00 30.89 -48.53
C ILE A 52 -15.02 30.93 -47.00
N HIS A 53 -14.73 29.79 -46.38
CA HIS A 53 -14.77 29.61 -44.92
C HIS A 53 -13.35 29.38 -44.39
N GLN A 54 -13.03 29.89 -43.21
CA GLN A 54 -11.81 29.57 -42.49
C GLN A 54 -11.79 28.09 -42.07
N GLY A 55 -10.69 27.38 -42.34
CA GLY A 55 -10.52 25.99 -41.90
C GLY A 55 -10.34 25.91 -40.38
N GLN A 56 -11.01 24.95 -39.74
CA GLN A 56 -10.85 24.69 -38.30
C GLN A 56 -9.46 24.07 -38.03
N GLU A 57 -8.83 24.47 -36.92
CA GLU A 57 -7.61 23.80 -36.43
C GLU A 57 -7.93 22.34 -36.08
N PRO A 58 -7.04 21.38 -36.40
CA PRO A 58 -7.28 19.98 -36.06
C PRO A 58 -7.25 19.83 -34.53
N GLU A 59 -8.40 19.52 -33.93
CA GLU A 59 -8.48 19.16 -32.52
C GLU A 59 -7.56 17.95 -32.26
N ALA A 60 -6.63 18.09 -31.31
CA ALA A 60 -5.74 17.01 -30.89
C ALA A 60 -6.55 15.94 -30.14
N GLN A 61 -7.13 15.00 -30.88
CA GLN A 61 -7.92 13.92 -30.32
C GLN A 61 -6.97 12.87 -29.71
N ALA A 62 -6.76 12.94 -28.38
CA ALA A 62 -5.99 11.95 -27.65
C ALA A 62 -6.71 10.59 -27.74
N SER A 63 -6.10 9.64 -28.46
CA SER A 63 -6.61 8.27 -28.61
C SER A 63 -6.37 7.48 -27.32
N ALA A 64 -7.32 6.65 -26.91
CA ALA A 64 -7.12 5.69 -25.81
C ALA A 64 -5.98 4.68 -26.10
N TRP A 65 -5.56 4.58 -27.37
CA TRP A 65 -4.43 3.77 -27.82
C TRP A 65 -3.12 4.58 -27.93
N ASP A 66 -3.14 5.87 -27.56
CA ASP A 66 -1.92 6.66 -27.44
C ASP A 66 -1.05 6.05 -26.33
N LEU A 67 0.21 5.78 -26.67
CA LEU A 67 1.20 5.22 -25.77
C LEU A 67 1.37 6.08 -24.51
N LYS A 68 1.16 7.41 -24.62
CA LYS A 68 1.20 8.33 -23.47
C LYS A 68 0.11 8.05 -22.43
N VAL A 69 -1.04 7.54 -22.85
CA VAL A 69 -2.16 7.19 -21.96
C VAL A 69 -2.05 5.74 -21.49
N MET A 70 -1.62 4.82 -22.36
CA MET A 70 -1.51 3.39 -22.05
C MET A 70 -0.37 3.05 -21.10
N LEU A 71 0.79 3.69 -21.24
CA LEU A 71 1.97 3.40 -20.42
C LEU A 71 1.70 3.51 -18.90
N PRO A 72 1.11 4.60 -18.36
CA PRO A 72 0.84 4.69 -16.92
C PRO A 72 -0.21 3.66 -16.45
N ILE A 73 -1.19 3.31 -17.29
CA ILE A 73 -2.21 2.30 -16.96
C ILE A 73 -1.56 0.91 -16.82
N ILE A 74 -0.67 0.55 -17.74
CA ILE A 74 0.07 -0.72 -17.70
C ILE A 74 0.93 -0.78 -16.44
N ILE A 75 1.66 0.30 -16.14
CA ILE A 75 2.51 0.37 -14.94
C ILE A 75 1.66 0.22 -13.67
N ALA A 76 0.52 0.92 -13.57
CA ALA A 76 -0.40 0.78 -12.44
C ALA A 76 -0.93 -0.65 -12.28
N PHE A 77 -1.26 -1.33 -13.39
CA PHE A 77 -1.67 -2.73 -13.37
C PHE A 77 -0.56 -3.66 -12.88
N LEU A 78 0.69 -3.45 -13.30
CA LEU A 78 1.83 -4.25 -12.82
C LEU A 78 2.06 -4.07 -11.32
N PHE A 79 1.98 -2.85 -10.80
CA PHE A 79 2.04 -2.60 -9.36
C PHE A 79 0.89 -3.28 -8.61
N ALA A 80 -0.34 -3.17 -9.11
CA ALA A 80 -1.50 -3.83 -8.52
C ALA A 80 -1.34 -5.37 -8.53
N ALA A 81 -0.77 -5.94 -9.60
CA ALA A 81 -0.50 -7.37 -9.69
C ALA A 81 0.57 -7.83 -8.69
N ILE A 82 1.66 -7.07 -8.53
CA ILE A 82 2.70 -7.36 -7.54
C ILE A 82 2.12 -7.27 -6.12
N ILE A 83 1.40 -6.19 -5.80
CA ILE A 83 0.75 -6.01 -4.50
C ILE A 83 -0.25 -7.15 -4.25
N GLY A 84 -1.08 -7.47 -5.24
CA GLY A 84 -2.04 -8.57 -5.17
C GLY A 84 -1.37 -9.92 -4.95
N ALA A 85 -0.27 -10.21 -5.65
CA ALA A 85 0.50 -11.44 -5.48
C ALA A 85 1.16 -11.53 -4.10
N VAL A 86 1.75 -10.43 -3.61
CA VAL A 86 2.33 -10.34 -2.26
C VAL A 86 1.24 -10.51 -1.20
N MET A 87 0.11 -9.82 -1.34
CA MET A 87 -1.04 -9.96 -0.43
C MET A 87 -1.61 -11.37 -0.43
N TYR A 88 -1.75 -11.99 -1.60
CA TYR A 88 -2.21 -13.37 -1.73
C TYR A 88 -1.26 -14.37 -1.06
N LYS A 89 0.05 -14.24 -1.31
CA LYS A 89 1.07 -15.05 -0.66
C LYS A 89 1.00 -14.90 0.87
N ARG A 90 0.96 -13.64 1.35
CA ARG A 90 0.88 -13.31 2.77
C ARG A 90 -0.43 -13.81 3.41
N TYR A 91 -1.56 -13.74 2.70
CA TYR A 91 -2.85 -14.26 3.15
C TYR A 91 -2.83 -15.78 3.29
N SER A 92 -2.30 -16.48 2.29
CA SER A 92 -2.10 -17.93 2.32
C SER A 92 -1.18 -18.35 3.48
N GLU A 93 -0.07 -17.63 3.69
CA GLU A 93 0.85 -17.88 4.81
C GLU A 93 0.16 -17.65 6.16
N ARG A 94 -0.57 -16.54 6.34
CA ARG A 94 -1.34 -16.27 7.56
C ARG A 94 -2.35 -17.36 7.87
N ARG A 95 -3.11 -17.83 6.86
CA ARG A 95 -4.13 -18.87 7.09
C ARG A 95 -3.52 -20.18 7.59
N ARG A 96 -2.34 -20.56 7.10
CA ARG A 96 -1.61 -21.75 7.55
C ARG A 96 -1.19 -21.61 9.02
N VAL A 97 -0.66 -20.45 9.38
CA VAL A 97 -0.22 -20.16 10.75
C VAL A 97 -1.39 -20.11 11.72
N GLU A 98 -2.55 -19.60 11.30
CA GLU A 98 -3.79 -19.61 12.11
C GLU A 98 -4.28 -21.04 12.41
N ILE A 99 -4.22 -21.95 11.44
CA ILE A 99 -4.60 -23.35 11.64
C ILE A 99 -3.64 -24.05 12.62
N LEU A 100 -2.33 -23.79 12.51
CA LEU A 100 -1.33 -24.30 13.46
C LEU A 100 -1.60 -23.82 14.89
N ARG A 101 -1.89 -22.52 15.04
CA ARG A 101 -2.30 -21.93 16.32
C ARG A 101 -3.55 -22.62 16.87
N GLY A 102 -4.53 -22.90 16.02
CA GLY A 102 -5.75 -23.64 16.39
C GLY A 102 -5.43 -25.02 16.98
N ILE A 103 -4.64 -25.84 16.27
CA ILE A 103 -4.24 -27.18 16.74
C ILE A 103 -3.54 -27.12 18.11
N LEU A 104 -2.63 -26.17 18.29
CA LEU A 104 -1.88 -25.99 19.55
C LEU A 104 -2.79 -25.49 20.68
N THR A 105 -3.69 -24.55 20.41
CA THR A 105 -4.63 -24.00 21.39
C THR A 105 -5.63 -25.05 21.86
N ASP A 106 -6.14 -25.88 20.93
CA ASP A 106 -7.04 -26.99 21.27
C ASP A 106 -6.34 -28.02 22.16
N SER A 107 -5.07 -28.31 21.84
CA SER A 107 -4.24 -29.23 22.63
C SER A 107 -3.92 -28.68 24.01
N LEU A 108 -3.66 -27.37 24.12
CA LEU A 108 -3.49 -26.67 25.39
C LEU A 108 -4.75 -26.78 26.26
N LEU A 109 -5.91 -26.47 25.69
CA LEU A 109 -7.19 -26.54 26.39
C LEU A 109 -7.49 -27.98 26.85
N ALA A 110 -7.21 -28.96 26.01
CA ALA A 110 -7.38 -30.37 26.35
C ALA A 110 -6.43 -30.82 27.49
N LEU A 111 -5.19 -30.34 27.52
CA LEU A 111 -4.25 -30.61 28.62
C LEU A 111 -4.69 -29.97 29.94
N GLN A 112 -5.29 -28.79 29.89
CA GLN A 112 -5.82 -28.12 31.08
C GLN A 112 -7.07 -28.83 31.64
N ALA A 113 -7.91 -29.39 30.75
CA ALA A 113 -9.17 -30.01 31.13
C ALA A 113 -9.07 -31.51 31.49
N ARG A 114 -8.13 -32.26 30.90
CA ARG A 114 -8.06 -33.73 31.02
C ARG A 114 -6.91 -34.18 31.90
N ASN A 115 -7.12 -35.31 32.59
CA ASN A 115 -6.06 -35.99 33.35
C ASN A 115 -5.20 -36.92 32.47
N GLU A 116 -5.52 -37.07 31.19
CA GLU A 116 -4.86 -38.00 30.26
C GLU A 116 -3.84 -37.29 29.37
N TYR A 117 -2.74 -36.83 29.99
CA TYR A 117 -1.66 -36.09 29.34
C TYR A 117 -1.20 -36.71 28.01
N ILE A 118 -0.83 -37.99 28.01
CA ILE A 118 -0.25 -38.69 26.85
C ILE A 118 -1.21 -38.68 25.66
N GLN A 119 -2.51 -38.90 25.92
CA GLN A 119 -3.51 -38.95 24.86
C GLN A 119 -3.65 -37.59 24.17
N VAL A 120 -3.58 -36.49 24.94
CA VAL A 120 -3.65 -35.14 24.38
C VAL A 120 -2.42 -34.84 23.53
N ILE A 121 -1.21 -35.16 24.02
CA ILE A 121 0.03 -34.99 23.25
C ILE A 121 0.01 -35.83 21.97
N PHE A 122 -0.46 -37.07 22.04
CA PHE A 122 -0.57 -37.95 20.88
C PHE A 122 -1.61 -37.47 19.85
N ASN A 123 -2.72 -36.88 20.30
CA ASN A 123 -3.70 -36.28 19.40
C ASN A 123 -3.13 -35.01 18.73
N CYS A 124 -2.47 -34.13 19.48
CA CYS A 124 -1.74 -32.98 18.95
C CYS A 124 -0.75 -33.42 17.86
N TYR A 125 0.05 -34.45 18.13
CA TYR A 125 0.98 -35.03 17.16
C TYR A 125 0.27 -35.46 15.86
N LYS A 126 -0.83 -36.23 15.94
CA LYS A 126 -1.57 -36.67 14.75
C LYS A 126 -2.12 -35.51 13.94
N ASP A 127 -2.63 -34.48 14.59
CA ASP A 127 -3.21 -33.31 13.92
C ASP A 127 -2.12 -32.46 13.25
N LEU A 128 -0.95 -32.31 13.89
CA LEU A 128 0.23 -31.70 13.27
C LEU A 128 0.72 -32.50 12.06
N VAL A 129 0.82 -33.83 12.16
CA VAL A 129 1.22 -34.68 11.03
C VAL A 129 0.23 -34.53 9.86
N ARG A 130 -1.08 -34.54 10.13
CA ARG A 130 -2.10 -34.31 9.10
C ARG A 130 -1.92 -32.96 8.43
N PHE A 131 -1.73 -31.90 9.22
CA PHE A 131 -1.47 -30.56 8.73
C PHE A 131 -0.21 -30.51 7.86
N PHE A 132 0.90 -31.08 8.33
CA PHE A 132 2.17 -31.11 7.60
C PHE A 132 2.07 -31.86 6.28
N ARG A 133 1.33 -32.97 6.22
CA ARG A 133 1.06 -33.71 4.97
C ARG A 133 0.23 -32.90 3.99
N GLN A 134 -0.81 -32.21 4.46
CA GLN A 134 -1.70 -31.40 3.62
C GLN A 134 -0.98 -30.18 3.03
N HIS A 135 -0.03 -29.60 3.77
CA HIS A 135 0.68 -28.39 3.37
C HIS A 135 2.07 -28.63 2.77
N GLY A 136 2.45 -29.90 2.53
CA GLY A 136 3.69 -30.26 1.83
C GLY A 136 4.96 -30.25 2.68
N PHE A 137 4.84 -30.13 4.01
CA PHE A 137 5.97 -30.21 4.94
C PHE A 137 6.45 -31.64 5.19
N MET A 138 5.65 -32.67 4.88
CA MET A 138 6.04 -34.07 5.02
C MET A 138 5.56 -34.93 3.83
N LYS A 139 6.41 -35.86 3.36
CA LYS A 139 6.05 -36.85 2.33
C LYS A 139 5.33 -38.04 2.97
N LYS A 140 4.36 -38.64 2.26
CA LYS A 140 3.47 -39.73 2.75
C LYS A 140 4.18 -41.00 3.27
N VAL A 141 5.47 -41.20 2.99
CA VAL A 141 6.14 -42.51 3.11
C VAL A 141 7.15 -42.58 4.27
N TYR A 142 7.51 -41.45 4.87
CA TYR A 142 8.52 -41.41 5.91
C TYR A 142 8.01 -40.55 7.05
N GLU A 143 7.79 -41.19 8.19
CA GLU A 143 7.27 -40.62 9.43
C GLU A 143 8.35 -40.77 10.53
N THR A 144 9.60 -40.54 10.15
CA THR A 144 10.73 -40.64 11.08
C THR A 144 10.78 -39.42 12.00
N THR A 145 11.31 -39.58 13.23
CA THR A 145 11.42 -38.49 14.22
C THR A 145 12.13 -37.26 13.65
N ARG A 146 13.15 -37.48 12.81
CA ARG A 146 13.94 -36.41 12.19
C ARG A 146 13.17 -35.62 11.13
N GLU A 147 12.26 -36.28 10.40
CA GLU A 147 11.39 -35.60 9.44
C GLU A 147 10.29 -34.81 10.13
N PHE A 148 9.78 -35.34 11.25
CA PHE A 148 8.87 -34.59 12.10
C PHE A 148 9.55 -33.35 12.68
N GLU A 149 10.74 -33.48 13.25
CA GLU A 149 11.54 -32.34 13.73
C GLU A 149 11.76 -31.31 12.63
N TRP A 150 12.21 -31.74 11.45
CA TRP A 150 12.44 -30.83 10.32
C TRP A 150 11.15 -30.12 9.89
N ALA A 151 10.02 -30.84 9.84
CA ALA A 151 8.72 -30.28 9.49
C ALA A 151 8.23 -29.28 10.54
N VAL A 152 8.41 -29.58 11.83
CA VAL A 152 8.11 -28.66 12.94
C VAL A 152 8.95 -27.39 12.79
N ARG A 153 10.27 -27.50 12.66
CA ARG A 153 11.14 -26.31 12.51
C ARG A 153 10.83 -25.50 11.26
N SER A 154 10.42 -26.15 10.18
CA SER A 154 10.05 -25.48 8.92
C SER A 154 8.67 -24.80 9.01
N ALA A 155 7.70 -25.44 9.64
CA ALA A 155 6.34 -24.90 9.76
C ALA A 155 6.23 -23.81 10.83
N PHE A 156 7.00 -23.93 11.91
CA PHE A 156 7.08 -22.97 13.01
C PHE A 156 8.28 -22.02 12.88
N TYR A 157 8.60 -21.58 11.67
CA TYR A 157 9.75 -20.70 11.38
C TYR A 157 9.76 -19.37 12.15
N MET A 158 8.62 -18.96 12.70
CA MET A 158 8.45 -17.72 13.48
C MET A 158 8.59 -17.93 15.00
N VAL A 159 8.76 -19.17 15.46
CA VAL A 159 8.97 -19.51 16.88
C VAL A 159 10.48 -19.63 17.14
N PRO A 160 11.00 -19.11 18.28
CA PRO A 160 12.40 -19.28 18.64
C PRO A 160 12.82 -20.75 18.71
N ALA A 161 14.03 -21.06 18.23
CA ALA A 161 14.53 -22.45 18.16
C ALA A 161 14.53 -23.15 19.53
N GLU A 162 14.91 -22.44 20.59
CA GLU A 162 14.91 -22.95 21.97
C GLU A 162 13.52 -23.40 22.44
N GLN A 163 12.47 -22.66 22.07
CA GLN A 163 11.09 -23.05 22.41
C GLN A 163 10.65 -24.28 21.62
N LEU A 164 11.12 -24.43 20.38
CA LEU A 164 10.87 -25.63 19.58
C LEU A 164 11.61 -26.85 20.10
N ASP A 165 12.77 -26.68 20.73
CA ASP A 165 13.49 -27.78 21.37
C ASP A 165 12.69 -28.31 22.57
N GLY A 166 12.16 -27.43 23.41
CA GLY A 166 11.26 -27.80 24.50
C GLY A 166 9.97 -28.46 24.01
N PHE A 167 9.45 -28.00 22.87
CA PHE A 167 8.28 -28.61 22.21
C PHE A 167 8.53 -30.05 21.76
N LEU A 168 9.66 -30.30 21.10
CA LEU A 168 10.03 -31.63 20.61
C LEU A 168 10.30 -32.59 21.77
N ASN A 169 10.91 -32.10 22.85
CA ASN A 169 11.15 -32.87 24.07
C ASN A 169 9.84 -33.42 24.67
N ILE A 170 8.73 -32.68 24.61
CA ILE A 170 7.41 -33.18 25.07
C ILE A 170 6.95 -34.41 24.27
N PHE A 171 7.21 -34.45 22.96
CA PHE A 171 6.83 -35.60 22.13
C PHE A 171 7.77 -36.78 22.33
N GLU A 172 9.07 -36.54 22.53
CA GLU A 172 10.03 -37.58 22.86
C GLU A 172 9.69 -38.22 24.21
N GLU A 173 9.45 -37.40 25.22
CA GLU A 173 9.00 -37.81 26.55
C GLU A 173 7.70 -38.62 26.44
N ALA A 174 6.66 -38.10 25.80
CA ALA A 174 5.39 -38.82 25.68
C ALA A 174 5.48 -40.14 24.87
N ARG A 175 6.51 -40.32 24.04
CA ARG A 175 6.71 -41.50 23.20
C ARG A 175 7.59 -42.58 23.85
N TYR A 176 8.59 -42.17 24.62
CA TYR A 176 9.63 -43.07 25.15
C TYR A 176 9.63 -43.16 26.68
N SER A 177 8.87 -42.32 27.38
CA SER A 177 8.77 -42.34 28.84
C SER A 177 8.03 -43.58 29.32
N ASP A 178 8.73 -44.40 30.10
CA ASP A 178 8.21 -45.61 30.77
C ASP A 178 7.83 -45.34 32.24
N HIS A 179 7.87 -44.07 32.67
CA HIS A 179 7.56 -43.65 34.05
C HIS A 179 6.16 -43.06 34.19
N ASN A 180 5.60 -43.20 35.40
CA ASN A 180 4.28 -42.68 35.72
C ASN A 180 4.29 -41.14 35.59
N ILE A 181 3.67 -40.65 34.52
CA ILE A 181 3.69 -39.23 34.18
C ILE A 181 2.88 -38.45 35.22
N GLY A 182 3.57 -37.60 35.98
CA GLY A 182 2.99 -36.78 37.03
C GLY A 182 2.59 -35.37 36.58
N LEU A 183 1.99 -34.63 37.51
CA LEU A 183 1.52 -33.24 37.31
C LEU A 183 2.63 -32.30 36.78
N GLY A 184 3.89 -32.51 37.17
CA GLY A 184 5.01 -31.67 36.73
C GLY A 184 5.25 -31.69 35.22
N GLN A 185 5.14 -32.86 34.56
CA GLN A 185 5.33 -32.96 33.10
C GLN A 185 4.19 -32.32 32.32
N ARG A 186 2.97 -32.40 32.88
CA ARG A 186 1.81 -31.70 32.34
C ARG A 186 2.00 -30.19 32.42
N ASP A 187 2.46 -29.68 33.57
CA ASP A 187 2.65 -28.23 33.77
C ASP A 187 3.78 -27.70 32.87
N ILE A 188 4.86 -28.48 32.66
CA ILE A 188 5.90 -28.19 31.66
C ILE A 188 5.28 -28.10 30.26
N ALA A 189 4.46 -29.08 29.86
CA ALA A 189 3.85 -29.06 28.54
C ALA A 189 2.87 -27.91 28.33
N ILE A 190 2.08 -27.56 29.35
CA ILE A 190 1.19 -26.40 29.32
C ILE A 190 2.02 -25.12 29.15
N SER A 191 3.11 -24.97 29.90
CA SER A 191 4.01 -23.81 29.82
C SER A 191 4.63 -23.68 28.42
N THR A 192 5.19 -24.77 27.88
CA THR A 192 5.80 -24.79 26.56
C THR A 192 4.79 -24.51 25.44
N LEU A 193 3.62 -25.17 25.45
CA LEU A 193 2.57 -24.95 24.45
C LEU A 193 2.02 -23.52 24.51
N SER A 194 1.88 -22.96 25.71
CA SER A 194 1.45 -21.56 25.90
C SER A 194 2.47 -20.59 25.32
N GLY A 195 3.77 -20.81 25.60
CA GLY A 195 4.85 -19.98 25.06
C GLY A 195 4.87 -19.98 23.54
N ILE A 196 4.79 -21.15 22.92
CA ILE A 196 4.73 -21.29 21.46
C ILE A 196 3.50 -20.56 20.91
N THR A 197 2.31 -20.84 21.45
CA THR A 197 1.05 -20.23 21.01
C THR A 197 1.09 -18.70 21.09
N GLN A 198 1.74 -18.16 22.13
CA GLN A 198 1.96 -16.72 22.28
C GLN A 198 2.90 -16.19 21.20
N SER A 199 4.03 -16.86 20.94
CA SER A 199 4.93 -16.52 19.83
C SER A 199 4.23 -16.54 18.48
N ILE A 200 3.34 -17.52 18.23
CA ILE A 200 2.53 -17.57 17.00
C ILE A 200 1.59 -16.37 16.91
N SER A 201 0.90 -16.04 18.00
CA SER A 201 -0.04 -14.93 18.06
C SER A 201 0.69 -13.59 17.81
N MET A 202 1.88 -13.40 18.39
CA MET A 202 2.71 -12.23 18.11
C MET A 202 3.15 -12.18 16.63
N ALA A 203 3.58 -13.30 16.04
CA ALA A 203 4.00 -13.37 14.64
C ALA A 203 2.87 -13.13 13.63
N LEU A 204 1.63 -13.52 13.98
CA LEU A 204 0.43 -13.22 13.20
C LEU A 204 0.08 -11.72 13.21
N GLY A 205 0.69 -10.93 14.10
CA GLY A 205 0.32 -9.54 14.35
C GLY A 205 -0.94 -9.40 15.20
N ASP A 206 -1.30 -10.45 15.96
CA ASP A 206 -2.34 -10.43 16.99
C ASP A 206 -1.84 -9.74 18.27
N ALA A 207 -0.53 -9.45 18.35
CA ALA A 207 -0.02 -8.45 19.27
C ALA A 207 -0.72 -7.13 18.94
N LEU A 208 -1.56 -6.70 19.88
CA LEU A 208 -2.09 -5.36 20.01
C LEU A 208 -1.08 -4.37 19.38
N ILE A 209 -1.53 -3.49 18.48
CA ILE A 209 -0.79 -2.26 18.21
C ILE A 209 -0.84 -1.45 19.51
N THR A 210 -0.10 -1.89 20.52
CA THR A 210 0.29 -1.06 21.64
C THR A 210 1.19 -0.04 20.96
N ARG A 211 0.74 1.21 20.87
CA ARG A 211 1.61 2.34 20.55
C ARG A 211 2.80 2.24 21.51
N THR A 212 3.91 1.68 21.05
CA THR A 212 5.16 1.71 21.79
C THR A 212 5.66 3.13 21.71
N THR A 213 6.37 3.56 22.75
CA THR A 213 6.93 4.91 22.91
C THR A 213 7.85 5.35 21.77
N GLU A 214 8.24 4.43 20.87
CA GLU A 214 8.98 4.73 19.64
C GLU A 214 8.11 5.38 18.55
N HIS A 215 6.78 5.34 18.66
CA HIS A 215 5.84 5.94 17.72
C HIS A 215 5.06 7.13 18.30
N ASP A 216 5.41 7.56 19.52
CA ASP A 216 4.93 8.83 20.04
C ASP A 216 5.76 9.92 19.37
N ALA A 217 5.11 10.74 18.53
CA ALA A 217 5.79 11.89 17.97
C ALA A 217 6.25 12.79 19.13
N ASP A 218 7.50 13.24 19.09
CA ASP A 218 8.14 14.16 20.05
C ASP A 218 7.38 15.51 20.23
N LEU A 219 6.24 15.66 19.54
CA LEU A 219 5.31 16.78 19.55
C LEU A 219 4.53 16.94 20.88
N HIS A 220 4.44 15.90 21.72
CA HIS A 220 3.71 15.98 23.00
C HIS A 220 4.60 15.94 24.25
N GLY A 221 5.92 15.74 24.11
CA GLY A 221 6.85 15.66 25.24
C GLY A 221 7.34 17.01 25.77
N LYS A 222 7.26 18.08 24.97
CA LYS A 222 7.75 19.40 25.35
C LYS A 222 6.66 20.22 26.03
N LEU A 223 6.30 19.82 27.25
CA LEU A 223 5.53 20.66 28.16
C LEU A 223 6.41 21.83 28.63
N THR A 224 6.50 22.90 27.84
CA THR A 224 7.11 24.17 28.29
C THR A 224 6.33 24.66 29.51
N LYS A 225 7.01 24.83 30.66
CA LYS A 225 6.35 25.35 31.85
C LYS A 225 5.91 26.79 31.56
N ALA A 226 4.73 27.17 32.05
CA ALA A 226 4.27 28.55 31.93
C ALA A 226 5.29 29.51 32.60
N GLY A 227 5.80 30.49 31.84
CA GLY A 227 6.82 31.44 32.29
C GLY A 227 8.26 31.09 31.88
N GLU A 228 8.46 29.98 31.16
CA GLU A 228 9.73 29.59 30.54
C GLU A 228 9.83 30.17 29.12
N PHE A 229 10.87 30.95 28.83
CA PHE A 229 11.15 31.50 27.52
C PHE A 229 12.59 31.19 27.10
N VAL A 230 12.80 31.04 25.80
CA VAL A 230 14.13 30.76 25.23
C VAL A 230 14.64 32.04 24.60
N ASP A 231 15.82 32.51 25.01
CA ASP A 231 16.46 33.68 24.40
C ASP A 231 17.00 33.38 22.99
N SER A 232 17.44 34.41 22.26
CA SER A 232 17.96 34.26 20.90
C SER A 232 19.24 33.40 20.80
N GLU A 233 19.85 33.08 21.93
CA GLU A 233 21.05 32.25 22.04
C GLU A 233 20.71 30.79 22.41
N GLY A 234 19.42 30.48 22.60
CA GLY A 234 18.92 29.13 22.85
C GLY A 234 18.90 28.74 24.33
N ASN A 235 19.17 29.67 25.25
CA ASN A 235 19.14 29.40 26.68
C ASN A 235 17.73 29.57 27.24
N VAL A 236 17.36 28.66 28.14
CA VAL A 236 16.06 28.65 28.81
C VAL A 236 16.12 29.58 30.02
N GLN A 237 15.24 30.58 30.05
CA GLN A 237 15.07 31.51 31.16
C GLN A 237 13.64 31.43 31.72
N GLN A 238 13.50 31.60 33.04
CA GLN A 238 12.20 31.56 33.71
C GLN A 238 11.90 32.94 34.31
N ALA A 239 10.73 33.51 34.00
CA ALA A 239 10.33 34.83 34.48
C ALA A 239 10.23 34.84 36.01
N GLY A 240 10.99 35.73 36.67
CA GLY A 240 10.87 36.01 38.11
C GLY A 240 11.98 35.41 39.00
N LEU A 241 13.02 34.82 38.43
CA LEU A 241 14.27 34.54 39.14
C LEU A 241 15.25 35.67 38.82
N ASP A 242 15.27 36.71 39.65
CA ASP A 242 16.32 37.72 39.60
C ASP A 242 17.64 37.07 40.06
N GLU A 243 18.61 36.92 39.15
CA GLU A 243 19.99 36.57 39.50
C GLU A 243 20.68 37.80 40.13
N ASP A 244 20.30 38.15 41.36
CA ASP A 244 21.12 39.02 42.20
C ASP A 244 21.65 38.23 43.42
N PRO A 245 22.95 37.88 43.45
CA PRO A 245 23.57 37.23 44.60
C PRO A 245 23.62 38.08 45.88
N ASN A 246 23.13 39.33 45.87
CA ASN A 246 23.20 40.24 47.03
C ASN A 246 21.87 40.91 47.43
N ALA A 247 20.71 40.45 46.95
CA ALA A 247 19.42 40.88 47.49
C ALA A 247 19.19 40.26 48.88
N SER A 248 19.64 40.99 49.89
CA SER A 248 19.51 40.66 51.31
C SER A 248 18.07 40.88 51.82
N ASN A 249 17.57 39.90 52.56
CA ASN A 249 16.47 39.95 53.54
C ASN A 249 15.09 40.50 53.08
N PHE A 250 14.11 39.60 53.05
CA PHE A 250 12.83 39.89 53.70
C PHE A 250 12.36 38.65 54.48
N SER A 251 12.21 38.79 55.79
CA SER A 251 11.57 37.79 56.65
C SER A 251 10.06 37.98 56.63
N LEU A 252 9.33 36.85 56.51
CA LEU A 252 7.89 36.61 56.74
C LEU A 252 6.91 37.74 56.41
#